data_AF-A0A7K6P2G8-F1
#
_entry.id   AF-A0A7K6P2G8-F1
#
_cell.length_a   1.000
_cell.length_b   1.000
_cell.length_c   1.000
_cell.angle_alpha   90.00
_cell.angle_beta   90.00
_cell.angle_gamma   90.00
#
_symmetry.space_group_name_H-M   'P 1'
#
loop_
_entity.id
_entity.type
_entity.pdbx_description
1 polymer ?
#
loop_
_entity_poly.entity_id
_entity_poly.type
_entity_poly.pdbx_seq_one_letter_code
_entity_poly.pdbx_strand_id
1 'polypeptide(L)'
;VGPGHGIQLACGRLVVPAYAYYVHGSSCGVLRLPCATRPHSLVFYSDDGGRGWHKGALVAGGPTGECQVAEISASDAPLLYCNARTPGGCRAVTFSADRGLRFQRSGRCKALSEPPRGCQGSVVSFATGAGRTGEAGRWLLYSHPTNRYRRRDLGIYLNTSPLEDGGWRHPWVLHPGPAGYSDLAACPGGLFGCLFECGAASACEEIVFCLFALGTSDGSQKNLKVS
;
A
#
# COMPACT_ATOMS: atom_id res chain seq x y z
N VAL A 1 -12.32 -7.37 -1.42
CA VAL A 1 -11.24 -7.36 -2.44
C VAL A 1 -10.93 -5.90 -2.74
N GLY A 2 -9.65 -5.52 -2.89
CA GLY A 2 -9.24 -4.15 -3.19
C GLY A 2 -9.69 -3.09 -2.15
N PRO A 3 -9.82 -1.81 -2.58
CA PRO A 3 -9.80 -1.31 -3.97
C PRO A 3 -8.39 -1.03 -4.53
N GLY A 4 -8.34 -0.70 -5.84
CA GLY A 4 -7.14 -0.37 -6.61
C GLY A 4 -6.51 -1.58 -7.32
N HIS A 5 -5.26 -1.44 -7.77
CA HIS A 5 -4.58 -2.46 -8.56
C HIS A 5 -4.17 -3.73 -7.77
N GLY A 6 -4.15 -4.87 -8.47
CA GLY A 6 -3.40 -6.06 -8.07
C GLY A 6 -2.04 -6.10 -8.77
N ILE A 7 -1.21 -7.09 -8.45
CA ILE A 7 0.13 -7.22 -9.06
C ILE A 7 0.35 -8.59 -9.68
N GLN A 8 1.22 -8.65 -10.68
CA GLN A 8 1.84 -9.88 -11.14
C GLN A 8 3.28 -9.90 -10.61
N LEU A 9 3.64 -10.96 -9.88
CA LEU A 9 4.99 -11.17 -9.37
C LEU A 9 5.94 -11.55 -10.51
N ALA A 10 7.25 -11.36 -10.32
CA ALA A 10 8.27 -11.77 -11.29
C ALA A 10 8.18 -13.27 -11.66
N CYS A 11 7.68 -14.11 -10.75
CA CYS A 11 7.45 -15.54 -11.00
C CYS A 11 6.18 -15.87 -11.81
N GLY A 12 5.41 -14.87 -12.24
CA GLY A 12 4.18 -15.03 -13.02
C GLY A 12 2.89 -15.11 -12.19
N ARG A 13 2.99 -15.38 -10.88
CA ARG A 13 1.84 -15.42 -9.95
C ARG A 13 1.08 -14.09 -9.95
N LEU A 14 -0.24 -14.16 -10.07
CA LEU A 14 -1.15 -13.03 -9.86
C LEU A 14 -1.48 -12.92 -8.37
N VAL A 15 -1.48 -11.70 -7.83
CA VAL A 15 -1.81 -11.41 -6.43
C VAL A 15 -2.81 -10.27 -6.37
N VAL A 16 -3.93 -10.51 -5.68
CA VAL A 16 -5.02 -9.55 -5.50
C VAL A 16 -5.19 -9.26 -4.01
N PRO A 17 -4.93 -8.01 -3.55
CA PRO A 17 -5.12 -7.65 -2.15
C PRO A 17 -6.60 -7.64 -1.77
N ALA A 18 -6.90 -8.00 -0.53
CA ALA A 18 -8.24 -8.05 0.01
C ALA A 18 -8.24 -7.89 1.54
N TYR A 19 -9.43 -7.81 2.11
CA TYR A 19 -9.64 -7.89 3.55
C TYR A 19 -10.99 -8.54 3.84
N ALA A 20 -11.13 -9.11 5.03
CA ALA A 20 -12.36 -9.73 5.50
C ALA A 20 -12.59 -9.45 6.98
N TYR A 21 -13.86 -9.32 7.38
CA TYR A 21 -14.24 -9.33 8.80
C TYR A 21 -14.34 -10.78 9.28
N TYR A 22 -13.39 -11.19 10.12
CA TYR A 22 -13.32 -12.54 10.64
C TYR A 22 -14.00 -12.64 12.00
N VAL A 23 -14.79 -13.70 12.22
CA VAL A 23 -15.46 -13.98 13.50
C VAL A 23 -14.49 -14.72 14.41
N HIS A 24 -14.02 -14.06 15.47
CA HIS A 24 -13.09 -14.63 16.46
C HIS A 24 -13.77 -15.33 17.63
N GLY A 25 -15.09 -15.15 17.79
CA GLY A 25 -15.86 -15.76 18.85
C GLY A 25 -17.34 -15.79 18.53
N SER A 26 -18.00 -16.87 18.95
CA SER A 26 -19.45 -17.02 18.94
C SER A 26 -19.88 -17.47 20.33
N SER A 27 -20.37 -16.54 21.15
CA SER A 27 -20.83 -16.87 22.49
C SER A 27 -21.97 -15.94 22.91
N CYS A 28 -23.21 -16.43 22.79
CA CYS A 28 -24.42 -15.92 23.42
C CYS A 28 -25.48 -17.04 23.56
N GLY A 29 -25.29 -18.02 24.47
CA GLY A 29 -26.32 -19.01 24.79
C GLY A 29 -26.96 -19.72 23.55
N VAL A 30 -28.26 -20.01 23.62
CA VAL A 30 -29.04 -20.80 22.62
C VAL A 30 -28.96 -20.26 21.18
N LEU A 31 -28.54 -19.00 20.95
CA LEU A 31 -28.29 -18.43 19.63
C LEU A 31 -26.79 -18.18 19.37
N ARG A 32 -26.24 -18.81 18.32
CA ARG A 32 -24.88 -18.56 17.82
C ARG A 32 -24.79 -17.24 17.05
N LEU A 33 -24.87 -16.12 17.76
CA LEU A 33 -24.63 -14.79 17.18
C LEU A 33 -23.12 -14.48 17.14
N PRO A 34 -22.58 -13.91 16.04
CA PRO A 34 -21.19 -13.47 15.98
C PRO A 34 -21.00 -12.26 16.89
N CYS A 35 -20.27 -12.41 18.00
CA CYS A 35 -20.08 -11.34 18.99
C CYS A 35 -18.69 -10.70 18.96
N ALA A 36 -17.76 -11.19 18.13
CA ALA A 36 -16.40 -10.64 18.04
C ALA A 36 -15.85 -10.69 16.61
N THR A 37 -16.29 -9.76 15.74
CA THR A 37 -15.73 -9.61 14.38
C THR A 37 -14.59 -8.61 14.34
N ARG A 38 -13.48 -8.94 13.65
CA ARG A 38 -12.36 -8.02 13.42
C ARG A 38 -11.92 -8.06 11.95
N PRO A 39 -11.57 -6.90 11.35
CA PRO A 39 -11.08 -6.88 9.98
C PRO A 39 -9.62 -7.35 9.92
N HIS A 40 -9.32 -8.16 8.92
CA HIS A 40 -7.97 -8.60 8.58
C HIS A 40 -7.73 -8.46 7.08
N SER A 41 -6.63 -7.81 6.71
CA SER A 41 -6.08 -7.86 5.36
C SER A 41 -5.61 -9.28 5.04
N LEU A 42 -5.64 -9.62 3.75
CA LEU A 42 -5.14 -10.87 3.16
C LEU A 42 -4.88 -10.64 1.67
N VAL A 43 -4.37 -11.66 0.98
CA VAL A 43 -4.36 -11.66 -0.50
C VAL A 43 -5.03 -12.91 -1.03
N PHE A 44 -5.60 -12.81 -2.23
CA PHE A 44 -5.84 -13.95 -3.10
C PHE A 44 -4.70 -14.07 -4.09
N TYR A 45 -4.36 -15.28 -4.51
CA TYR A 45 -3.32 -15.49 -5.51
C TYR A 45 -3.70 -16.61 -6.48
N SER A 46 -3.13 -16.53 -7.68
CA SER A 46 -3.31 -17.51 -8.76
C SER A 46 -1.97 -17.79 -9.44
N ASP A 47 -1.67 -19.06 -9.64
CA ASP A 47 -0.45 -19.55 -10.30
C ASP A 47 -0.70 -20.05 -11.74
N ASP A 48 -1.95 -20.01 -12.20
CA ASP A 48 -2.40 -20.59 -13.48
C ASP A 48 -3.06 -19.55 -14.40
N GLY A 49 -2.64 -18.30 -14.29
CA GLY A 49 -3.13 -17.19 -15.11
C GLY A 49 -4.56 -16.76 -14.77
N GLY A 50 -5.01 -16.99 -13.53
CA GLY A 50 -6.32 -16.57 -13.03
C GLY A 50 -7.42 -17.61 -13.18
N ARG A 51 -7.10 -18.86 -13.56
CA ARG A 51 -8.09 -19.95 -13.70
C ARG A 51 -8.53 -20.47 -12.33
N GLY A 52 -7.59 -20.62 -11.40
CA GLY A 52 -7.80 -21.01 -10.03
C GLY A 52 -7.26 -19.97 -9.05
N TRP A 53 -7.92 -19.82 -7.91
CA TRP A 53 -7.55 -18.85 -6.89
C TRP A 53 -7.44 -19.48 -5.51
N HIS A 54 -6.39 -19.09 -4.79
CA HIS A 54 -6.13 -19.49 -3.42
C HIS A 54 -6.20 -18.27 -2.50
N LYS A 55 -6.64 -18.49 -1.26
CA LYS A 55 -6.69 -17.46 -0.23
C LYS A 55 -5.47 -17.58 0.69
N GLY A 56 -4.68 -16.51 0.78
CA GLY A 56 -3.60 -16.39 1.75
C GLY A 56 -4.08 -16.34 3.20
N ALA A 57 -3.15 -16.48 4.14
CA ALA A 57 -3.44 -16.32 5.56
C ALA A 57 -3.83 -14.87 5.90
N LEU A 58 -4.60 -14.72 6.98
CA LEU A 58 -4.95 -13.40 7.52
C LEU A 58 -3.71 -12.71 8.07
N VAL A 59 -3.58 -11.41 7.83
CA VAL A 59 -2.54 -10.59 8.46
C VAL A 59 -2.81 -10.52 9.96
N ALA A 60 -1.82 -10.96 10.74
CA ALA A 60 -1.83 -10.90 12.20
C ALA A 60 -1.16 -9.61 12.70
N GLY A 61 -1.36 -9.27 13.97
CA GLY A 61 -0.73 -8.10 14.61
C GLY A 61 -1.68 -6.95 14.94
N GLY A 62 -2.93 -7.01 14.46
CA GLY A 62 -3.99 -6.07 14.83
C GLY A 62 -5.08 -6.02 13.75
N PRO A 63 -6.13 -5.21 13.96
CA PRO A 63 -7.15 -4.96 12.94
C PRO A 63 -6.53 -4.26 11.72
N THR A 64 -6.77 -4.82 10.54
CA THR A 64 -6.26 -4.30 9.27
C THR A 64 -7.37 -4.34 8.21
N GLY A 65 -7.52 -3.25 7.46
CA GLY A 65 -8.58 -3.07 6.47
C GLY A 65 -8.08 -3.19 5.03
N GLU A 66 -8.52 -2.28 4.17
CA GLU A 66 -8.08 -2.16 2.78
C GLU A 66 -6.55 -2.08 2.70
N CYS A 67 -5.96 -2.84 1.79
CA CYS A 67 -4.52 -2.90 1.61
C CYS A 67 -4.14 -2.93 0.14
N GLN A 68 -2.87 -2.62 -0.13
CA GLN A 68 -2.21 -2.92 -1.39
C GLN A 68 -0.86 -3.59 -1.14
N VAL A 69 -0.35 -4.24 -2.18
CA VAL A 69 0.88 -5.02 -2.12
C VAL A 69 1.83 -4.65 -3.23
N ALA A 70 3.13 -4.80 -2.98
CA ALA A 70 4.17 -4.58 -3.97
C ALA A 70 5.31 -5.59 -3.79
N GLU A 71 5.90 -6.07 -4.88
CA GLU A 71 7.08 -6.92 -4.82
C GLU A 71 8.34 -6.06 -4.65
N ILE A 72 9.17 -6.36 -3.65
CA ILE A 72 10.40 -5.63 -3.33
C ILE A 72 11.62 -6.55 -3.37
N SER A 73 12.79 -5.97 -3.63
CA SER A 73 14.06 -6.70 -3.55
C SER A 73 14.45 -6.96 -2.09
N ALA A 74 15.03 -8.14 -1.84
CA ALA A 74 15.77 -8.48 -0.63
C ALA A 74 17.00 -9.32 -1.00
N SER A 75 17.91 -9.55 -0.05
CA SER A 75 19.21 -10.22 -0.31
C SER A 75 19.07 -11.62 -0.90
N ASP A 76 18.09 -12.39 -0.41
CA ASP A 76 17.99 -13.82 -0.73
C ASP A 76 16.95 -14.08 -1.82
N ALA A 77 15.76 -13.51 -1.66
CA ALA A 77 14.64 -13.65 -2.59
C ALA A 77 13.69 -12.45 -2.47
N PRO A 78 12.93 -12.09 -3.52
CA PRO A 78 11.95 -11.01 -3.45
C PRO A 78 10.90 -11.25 -2.36
N LEU A 79 10.52 -10.17 -1.67
CA LEU A 79 9.46 -10.20 -0.67
C LEU A 79 8.21 -9.52 -1.21
N LEU A 80 7.06 -9.98 -0.74
CA LEU A 80 5.79 -9.30 -0.95
C LEU A 80 5.55 -8.33 0.23
N TYR A 81 5.71 -7.04 -0.04
CA TYR A 81 5.37 -5.95 0.89
C TYR A 81 3.86 -5.71 0.87
N CYS A 82 3.24 -5.56 2.05
CA CYS A 82 1.83 -5.22 2.21
C CYS A 82 1.67 -3.98 3.09
N ASN A 83 0.89 -3.02 2.62
CA ASN A 83 0.55 -1.79 3.32
C ASN A 83 -0.97 -1.70 3.52
N ALA A 84 -1.40 -1.68 4.77
CA ALA A 84 -2.80 -1.81 5.14
C ALA A 84 -3.31 -0.64 5.96
N ARG A 85 -4.56 -0.27 5.70
CA ARG A 85 -5.34 0.71 6.45
C ARG A 85 -5.54 0.26 7.87
N THR A 86 -5.40 1.18 8.81
CA THR A 86 -5.72 0.93 10.21
C THR A 86 -6.46 2.11 10.84
N PRO A 87 -7.29 1.88 11.87
CA PRO A 87 -7.79 2.96 12.72
C PRO A 87 -6.75 3.42 13.76
N GLY A 88 -5.52 2.90 13.72
CA GLY A 88 -4.48 3.07 14.75
C GLY A 88 -3.61 4.32 14.61
N GLY A 89 -3.98 5.28 13.77
CA GLY A 89 -3.25 6.54 13.55
C GLY A 89 -2.00 6.43 12.68
N CYS A 90 -1.64 5.22 12.24
CA CYS A 90 -0.62 5.00 11.21
C CYS A 90 -0.87 3.69 10.44
N ARG A 91 -0.20 3.53 9.30
CA ARG A 91 -0.31 2.33 8.47
C ARG A 91 0.23 1.09 9.17
N ALA A 92 -0.40 -0.06 8.93
CA ALA A 92 0.17 -1.36 9.22
C ALA A 92 0.97 -1.84 8.02
N VAL A 93 2.20 -2.30 8.27
CA VAL A 93 3.09 -2.82 7.24
C VAL A 93 3.50 -4.23 7.61
N THR A 94 3.54 -5.13 6.62
CA THR A 94 4.02 -6.50 6.80
C THR A 94 4.63 -7.04 5.52
N PHE A 95 5.37 -8.14 5.64
CA PHE A 95 6.10 -8.79 4.57
C PHE A 95 5.73 -10.27 4.49
N SER A 96 5.74 -10.82 3.29
CA SER A 96 5.62 -12.25 3.02
C SER A 96 6.81 -12.72 2.20
N ALA A 97 7.52 -13.73 2.72
CA ALA A 97 8.63 -14.41 2.03
C ALA A 97 8.14 -15.57 1.14
N ASP A 98 6.86 -15.93 1.27
CA ASP A 98 6.21 -17.04 0.56
C ASP A 98 5.17 -16.55 -0.44
N ARG A 99 5.39 -15.36 -1.02
CA ARG A 99 4.60 -14.81 -2.15
C ARG A 99 3.09 -14.73 -1.87
N GLY A 100 2.74 -14.31 -0.65
CA GLY A 100 1.37 -14.07 -0.21
C GLY A 100 0.67 -15.25 0.48
N LEU A 101 1.35 -16.38 0.70
CA LEU A 101 0.78 -17.49 1.47
C LEU A 101 0.60 -17.08 2.94
N ARG A 102 1.63 -16.49 3.56
CA ARG A 102 1.61 -15.98 4.93
C ARG A 102 2.37 -14.68 5.04
N PHE A 103 1.83 -13.78 5.85
CA PHE A 103 2.50 -12.55 6.25
C PHE A 103 3.07 -12.68 7.65
N GLN A 104 4.21 -12.02 7.87
CA GLN A 104 4.72 -11.79 9.21
C GLN A 104 3.71 -10.97 10.05
N ARG A 105 3.92 -10.92 11.36
CA ARG A 105 3.11 -10.05 12.23
C ARG A 105 3.29 -8.60 11.80
N SER A 106 2.19 -7.88 11.57
CA SER A 106 2.24 -6.50 11.09
C SER A 106 2.88 -5.56 12.09
N GLY A 107 3.79 -4.71 11.61
CA GLY A 107 4.38 -3.59 12.33
C GLY A 107 3.64 -2.27 12.08
N ARG A 108 3.81 -1.31 12.99
CA ARG A 108 3.25 0.04 12.89
C ARG A 108 4.23 0.97 12.17
N CYS A 109 3.86 1.50 11.01
CA CYS A 109 4.70 2.43 10.25
C CYS A 109 4.38 3.88 10.62
N LYS A 110 5.03 4.41 11.67
CA LYS A 110 4.75 5.78 12.18
C LYS A 110 5.03 6.91 11.18
N ALA A 111 5.87 6.67 10.17
CA ALA A 111 6.15 7.61 9.10
C ALA A 111 4.94 7.83 8.16
N LEU A 112 4.03 6.83 8.09
CA LEU A 112 2.81 6.89 7.28
C LEU A 112 1.60 7.06 8.20
N SER A 113 1.20 8.31 8.45
CA SER A 113 0.09 8.63 9.32
C SER A 113 -1.28 8.27 8.72
N GLU A 114 -2.25 8.01 9.59
CA GLU A 114 -3.65 7.77 9.25
C GLU A 114 -4.55 8.81 9.95
N PRO A 115 -5.60 9.33 9.29
CA PRO A 115 -6.67 10.03 9.99
C PRO A 115 -7.43 9.08 10.94
N PRO A 116 -8.28 9.58 11.87
CA PRO A 116 -8.88 8.75 12.93
C PRO A 116 -9.70 7.53 12.46
N ARG A 117 -10.31 7.60 11.27
CA ARG A 117 -11.05 6.47 10.66
C ARG A 117 -10.24 5.72 9.61
N GLY A 118 -8.98 6.11 9.41
CA GLY A 118 -8.12 5.72 8.32
C GLY A 118 -8.62 6.14 6.94
N CYS A 119 -7.79 5.91 5.93
CA CYS A 119 -8.09 6.05 4.51
C CYS A 119 -7.47 4.89 3.73
N GLN A 120 -8.01 4.55 2.56
CA GLN A 120 -7.23 3.74 1.63
C GLN A 120 -6.06 4.59 1.10
N GLY A 121 -4.99 3.91 0.72
CA GLY A 121 -3.85 4.50 0.02
C GLY A 121 -3.23 3.44 -0.86
N SER A 122 -2.38 3.88 -1.80
CA SER A 122 -1.82 3.01 -2.83
C SER A 122 -0.31 2.92 -2.77
N VAL A 123 0.23 1.73 -3.03
CA VAL A 123 1.68 1.47 -3.07
C VAL A 123 2.07 0.78 -4.38
N VAL A 124 3.15 1.23 -5.01
CA VAL A 124 3.79 0.55 -6.14
C VAL A 124 5.28 0.40 -5.88
N SER A 125 5.88 -0.66 -6.43
CA SER A 125 7.33 -0.79 -6.50
C SER A 125 7.84 -0.52 -7.92
N PHE A 126 9.02 0.07 -8.01
CA PHE A 126 9.67 0.33 -9.28
C PHE A 126 11.17 0.07 -9.18
N ALA A 127 11.75 -0.42 -10.27
CA ALA A 127 13.18 -0.66 -10.34
C ALA A 127 13.92 0.67 -10.36
N THR A 128 14.98 0.77 -9.57
CA THR A 128 16.02 1.77 -9.79
C THR A 128 17.10 1.14 -10.64
N GLY A 129 17.58 1.85 -11.67
CA GLY A 129 18.73 1.40 -12.45
C GLY A 129 19.88 0.96 -11.53
N ALA A 130 20.69 0.00 -12.00
CA ALA A 130 21.79 -0.56 -11.22
C ALA A 130 22.63 0.56 -10.60
N GLY A 131 22.67 0.61 -9.27
CA GLY A 131 23.52 1.56 -8.55
C GLY A 131 25.00 1.21 -8.71
N ARG A 132 25.87 1.93 -8.00
CA ARG A 132 27.34 1.69 -7.98
C ARG A 132 27.73 0.27 -7.55
N THR A 133 26.82 -0.49 -6.94
CA THR A 133 27.00 -1.87 -6.47
C THR A 133 26.53 -2.93 -7.47
N GLY A 134 26.03 -2.55 -8.65
CA GLY A 134 25.62 -3.49 -9.70
C GLY A 134 24.26 -4.18 -9.47
N GLU A 135 23.68 -4.09 -8.28
CA GLU A 135 22.35 -4.65 -7.99
C GLU A 135 21.24 -3.61 -8.25
N ALA A 136 20.26 -3.99 -9.08
CA ALA A 136 19.06 -3.21 -9.32
C ALA A 136 18.09 -3.39 -8.13
N GLY A 137 18.09 -2.43 -7.20
CA GLY A 137 17.12 -2.36 -6.12
C GLY A 137 15.72 -1.96 -6.61
N ARG A 138 14.69 -2.24 -5.79
CA ARG A 138 13.34 -1.72 -5.98
C ARG A 138 13.02 -0.72 -4.88
N TRP A 139 12.54 0.45 -5.29
CA TRP A 139 12.01 1.46 -4.38
C TRP A 139 10.49 1.35 -4.32
N LEU A 140 9.90 1.92 -3.27
CA LEU A 140 8.45 2.04 -3.14
C LEU A 140 8.01 3.49 -3.28
N LEU A 141 6.90 3.67 -3.98
CA LEU A 141 6.12 4.90 -3.96
C LEU A 141 4.79 4.64 -3.27
N TYR A 142 4.34 5.57 -2.44
CA TYR A 142 3.07 5.46 -1.73
C TYR A 142 2.27 6.76 -1.83
N SER A 143 0.98 6.68 -2.12
CA SER A 143 0.07 7.82 -2.16
C SER A 143 -0.98 7.70 -1.05
N HIS A 144 -1.17 8.79 -0.30
CA HIS A 144 -2.15 8.86 0.79
C HIS A 144 -2.32 10.29 1.33
N PRO A 145 -3.48 10.65 1.89
CA PRO A 145 -3.65 11.91 2.63
C PRO A 145 -2.61 12.09 3.73
N THR A 146 -1.97 13.27 3.79
CA THR A 146 -0.86 13.53 4.72
C THR A 146 -1.32 14.06 6.08
N ASN A 147 -2.55 14.56 6.16
CA ASN A 147 -3.09 15.14 7.38
C ASN A 147 -3.56 14.07 8.39
N ARG A 148 -3.13 14.19 9.64
CA ARG A 148 -3.39 13.22 10.72
C ARG A 148 -4.82 13.23 11.25
N TYR A 149 -5.62 14.22 10.87
CA TYR A 149 -6.95 14.45 11.44
C TYR A 149 -8.05 14.34 10.38
N ARG A 150 -7.76 14.65 9.13
CA ARG A 150 -8.73 14.67 8.02
C ARG A 150 -8.14 14.09 6.75
N ARG A 151 -9.00 13.57 5.89
CA ARG A 151 -8.65 13.12 4.54
C ARG A 151 -8.42 14.33 3.63
N ARG A 152 -7.19 14.84 3.65
CA ARG A 152 -6.76 16.01 2.89
C ARG A 152 -5.26 16.01 2.65
N ASP A 153 -4.85 16.83 1.69
CA ASP A 153 -3.48 17.07 1.28
C ASP A 153 -2.82 15.75 0.83
N LEU A 154 -3.19 15.27 -0.36
CA LEU A 154 -2.70 14.00 -0.92
C LEU A 154 -1.19 14.07 -1.14
N GLY A 155 -0.46 13.19 -0.47
CA GLY A 155 0.99 13.15 -0.53
C GLY A 155 1.52 11.93 -1.27
N ILE A 156 2.68 12.12 -1.89
CA ILE A 156 3.50 11.08 -2.49
C ILE A 156 4.72 10.87 -1.61
N TYR A 157 4.86 9.67 -1.07
CA TYR A 157 5.95 9.24 -0.22
C TYR A 157 6.89 8.34 -1.03
N LEU A 158 8.20 8.51 -0.82
CA LEU A 158 9.23 7.65 -1.40
C LEU A 158 9.93 6.86 -0.31
N ASN A 159 10.10 5.55 -0.53
CA ASN A 159 10.96 4.71 0.28
C ASN A 159 12.07 4.08 -0.57
N THR A 160 13.31 4.42 -0.24
CA THR A 160 14.52 3.93 -0.94
C THR A 160 15.15 2.71 -0.28
N SER A 161 14.70 2.35 0.93
CA SER A 161 15.16 1.20 1.72
C SER A 161 13.95 0.49 2.34
N PRO A 162 13.11 -0.25 1.57
CA PRO A 162 11.84 -0.79 2.05
C PRO A 162 11.92 -1.77 3.24
N LEU A 163 13.11 -2.32 3.50
CA LEU A 163 13.38 -3.24 4.60
C LEU A 163 13.86 -2.55 5.88
N GLU A 164 14.24 -1.27 5.81
CA GLU A 164 14.76 -0.52 6.95
C GLU A 164 13.65 0.27 7.64
N ASP A 165 13.72 0.32 8.97
CA ASP A 165 12.87 1.20 9.76
C ASP A 165 13.19 2.67 9.40
N GLY A 166 12.16 3.44 9.06
CA GLY A 166 12.32 4.86 8.71
C GLY A 166 12.72 5.13 7.25
N GLY A 167 12.68 4.13 6.35
CA GLY A 167 12.98 4.33 4.92
C GLY A 167 12.06 5.32 4.18
N TRP A 168 10.90 5.67 4.74
CA TRP A 168 9.95 6.63 4.17
C TRP A 168 10.40 8.08 4.36
N ARG A 169 10.55 8.80 3.25
CA ARG A 169 10.83 10.24 3.24
C ARG A 169 9.57 11.05 3.50
N HIS A 170 9.76 12.34 3.81
CA HIS A 170 8.65 13.30 3.91
C HIS A 170 7.89 13.37 2.57
N PRO A 171 6.55 13.48 2.61
CA PRO A 171 5.74 13.45 1.40
C PRO A 171 5.85 14.75 0.60
N TRP A 172 5.79 14.62 -0.73
CA TRP A 172 5.46 15.75 -1.60
C TRP A 172 3.95 15.83 -1.74
N VAL A 173 3.36 16.99 -1.44
CA VAL A 173 1.92 17.19 -1.61
C VAL A 173 1.60 17.33 -3.10
N LEU A 174 0.94 16.31 -3.65
CA LEU A 174 0.48 16.28 -5.03
C LEU A 174 -0.78 17.12 -5.21
N HIS A 175 -1.67 17.11 -4.22
CA HIS A 175 -2.92 17.85 -4.26
C HIS A 175 -3.26 18.42 -2.88
N PRO A 176 -3.27 19.76 -2.68
CA PRO A 176 -3.71 20.38 -1.44
C PRO A 176 -5.25 20.36 -1.34
N GLY A 177 -5.79 20.25 -0.12
CA GLY A 177 -7.25 20.24 0.10
C GLY A 177 -7.86 18.84 0.22
N PRO A 178 -9.19 18.71 0.21
CA PRO A 178 -9.87 17.43 0.38
C PRO A 178 -9.38 16.36 -0.59
N ALA A 179 -8.91 15.23 -0.05
CA ALA A 179 -8.41 14.13 -0.86
C ALA A 179 -8.60 12.79 -0.14
N GLY A 180 -9.04 11.78 -0.88
CA GLY A 180 -9.48 10.49 -0.36
C GLY A 180 -8.62 9.34 -0.86
N TYR A 181 -9.28 8.36 -1.47
CA TYR A 181 -8.66 7.15 -2.00
C TYR A 181 -7.77 7.50 -3.19
N SER A 182 -6.75 6.67 -3.42
CA SER A 182 -5.83 6.84 -4.55
C SER A 182 -5.36 5.49 -5.10
N ASP A 183 -4.95 5.49 -6.36
CA ASP A 183 -4.28 4.35 -7.01
C ASP A 183 -3.12 4.83 -7.89
N LEU A 184 -1.94 4.24 -7.67
CA LEU A 184 -0.72 4.54 -8.40
C LEU A 184 -0.48 3.52 -9.51
N ALA A 185 0.14 3.98 -10.58
CA ALA A 185 0.71 3.14 -11.62
C ALA A 185 2.12 3.62 -11.97
N ALA A 186 3.06 2.68 -12.09
CA ALA A 186 4.36 2.96 -12.69
C ALA A 186 4.25 2.89 -14.22
N CYS A 187 4.62 3.96 -14.91
CA CYS A 187 4.52 4.09 -16.36
C CYS A 187 5.92 3.97 -17.01
N PRO A 188 5.98 3.64 -18.31
CA PRO A 188 7.24 3.70 -19.06
C PRO A 188 7.90 5.09 -18.97
N GLY A 189 9.24 5.13 -19.11
CA GLY A 189 9.99 6.39 -19.10
C GLY A 189 10.20 7.03 -17.72
N GLY A 190 9.95 6.30 -16.63
CA GLY A 190 10.15 6.81 -15.26
C GLY A 190 9.04 7.74 -14.78
N LEU A 191 7.88 7.68 -15.44
CA LEU A 191 6.67 8.41 -15.07
C LEU A 191 5.80 7.58 -14.12
N PHE A 192 4.96 8.26 -13.36
CA PHE A 192 3.99 7.68 -12.46
C PHE A 192 2.64 8.36 -12.66
N GLY A 193 1.60 7.55 -12.84
CA GLY A 193 0.22 7.99 -12.80
C GLY A 193 -0.35 7.84 -11.40
N CYS A 194 -1.16 8.80 -10.98
CA CYS A 194 -1.95 8.73 -9.75
C CYS A 194 -3.40 9.11 -10.08
N LEU A 195 -4.33 8.19 -9.84
CA LEU A 195 -5.76 8.46 -9.88
C LEU A 195 -6.25 8.63 -8.44
N PHE A 196 -6.98 9.69 -8.11
CA PHE A 196 -7.39 9.94 -6.72
C PHE A 196 -8.70 10.71 -6.60
N GLU A 197 -9.39 10.47 -5.49
CA GLU A 197 -10.59 11.18 -5.06
C GLU A 197 -10.23 12.57 -4.51
N CYS A 198 -10.87 13.64 -4.99
CA CYS A 198 -10.71 14.99 -4.46
C CYS A 198 -11.95 15.87 -4.68
N GLY A 199 -11.86 17.14 -4.28
CA GLY A 199 -12.89 18.15 -4.49
C GLY A 199 -12.63 19.44 -3.72
N ALA A 200 -13.53 20.41 -3.88
CA ALA A 200 -13.44 21.71 -3.22
C ALA A 200 -13.86 21.63 -1.74
N ALA A 201 -14.97 20.95 -1.43
CA ALA A 201 -15.49 20.81 -0.07
C ALA A 201 -15.29 19.40 0.51
N SER A 202 -15.34 18.38 -0.33
CA SER A 202 -15.24 16.96 0.03
C SER A 202 -14.34 16.20 -0.94
N ALA A 203 -13.74 15.11 -0.46
CA ALA A 203 -12.95 14.22 -1.32
C ALA A 203 -13.80 13.44 -2.34
N CYS A 204 -15.12 13.36 -2.17
CA CYS A 204 -16.00 12.52 -2.99
C CYS A 204 -16.72 13.30 -4.10
N GLU A 205 -16.13 14.39 -4.60
CA GLU A 205 -16.72 15.21 -5.66
C GLU A 205 -16.21 14.79 -7.03
N GLU A 206 -14.91 14.52 -7.14
CA GLU A 206 -14.23 14.25 -8.41
C GLU A 206 -13.19 13.13 -8.26
N ILE A 207 -12.84 12.53 -9.40
CA ILE A 207 -11.68 11.64 -9.52
C ILE A 207 -10.71 12.29 -10.52
N VAL A 208 -9.52 12.66 -10.05
CA VAL A 208 -8.50 13.33 -10.84
C VAL A 208 -7.37 12.36 -11.18
N PHE A 209 -6.86 12.47 -12.40
CA PHE A 209 -5.64 11.81 -12.84
C PHE A 209 -4.49 12.82 -12.88
N CYS A 210 -3.36 12.45 -12.28
CA CYS A 210 -2.12 13.23 -12.33
C CYS A 210 -0.97 12.36 -12.81
N LEU A 211 -0.17 12.88 -13.75
CA LEU A 211 1.06 12.26 -14.22
C LEU A 211 2.26 13.05 -13.68
N PHE A 212 3.28 12.36 -13.18
CA PHE A 212 4.48 13.01 -12.65
C PHE A 212 5.73 12.13 -12.78
N ALA A 213 6.91 12.75 -12.64
CA ALA A 213 8.21 12.08 -12.57
C ALA A 213 8.90 12.34 -11.23
N LEU A 214 9.81 11.44 -10.83
CA LEU A 214 10.77 11.70 -9.77
C LEU A 214 11.99 12.42 -10.37
N GLY A 215 12.12 13.71 -10.13
CA GLY A 215 13.29 14.51 -10.51
C GLY A 215 14.53 14.20 -9.69
N THR A 216 15.70 14.35 -10.29
CA THR A 216 16.99 14.37 -9.61
C THR A 216 17.42 15.83 -9.45
N SER A 217 17.51 16.37 -8.23
CA SER A 217 18.30 17.58 -8.01
C SER A 217 19.72 17.20 -7.64
N ASP A 218 20.71 17.89 -8.22
CA ASP A 218 22.10 17.83 -7.78
C ASP A 218 22.16 18.22 -6.29
N GLY A 219 22.42 17.23 -5.43
CA GLY A 219 22.39 17.38 -3.97
C GLY A 219 21.20 16.67 -3.31
N SER A 220 21.30 15.35 -3.18
CA SER A 220 20.63 14.44 -2.23
C SER A 220 19.09 14.40 -2.12
N GLN A 221 18.32 15.31 -2.71
CA GLN A 221 16.85 15.28 -2.73
C GLN A 221 16.32 14.94 -4.13
N LYS A 222 15.26 14.12 -4.18
CA LYS A 222 14.45 13.93 -5.39
C LYS A 222 13.21 14.80 -5.23
N ASN A 223 12.81 15.51 -6.28
CA ASN A 223 11.62 16.37 -6.26
C ASN A 223 10.57 15.83 -7.23
N LEU A 224 9.29 16.10 -6.97
CA LEU A 224 8.23 15.75 -7.92
C LEU A 224 8.24 16.74 -9.09
N LYS A 225 8.29 16.25 -10.33
CA LYS A 225 8.01 17.08 -11.51
C LYS A 225 6.65 16.67 -12.06
N VAL A 226 5.65 17.51 -11.85
CA VAL A 226 4.29 17.32 -12.38
C VAL A 226 4.25 17.83 -13.81
N SER A 227 3.60 17.08 -14.69
CA SER A 227 3.43 17.40 -16.12
C SER A 227 1.96 17.49 -16.48
#